data_AF-A0AAV0MF66-F1
#
_entry.id   AF-A0AAV0MF66-F1
#
_cell.length_a   1.000
_cell.length_b   1.000
_cell.length_c   1.000
_cell.angle_alpha   90.00
_cell.angle_beta   90.00
_cell.angle_gamma   90.00
#
_symmetry.space_group_name_H-M   'P 1'
#
loop_
_entity.id
_entity.type
_entity.pdbx_description
1 polymer ?
#
loop_
_entity_poly.entity_id
_entity_poly.type
_entity_poly.pdbx_seq_one_letter_code
_entity_poly.pdbx_strand_id
1 'polypeptide(L)'
;MSTVKPSSSWMAQFKPGERVEVSSNDRGFRGSWYAGTVVRREAKNPNRYVVEYDQLYADESGEKLLQETLDWVQLRPPPPPPEKKVQFKVEDEVEAFYSDGWWEGAIIADHSGGKFAVFLRGFDEEIVLEEKDLRLPVQWEPRFEQFTQGMQVEVLTDEDGLKGAWFAATIIEPSGEDKYLIEYKTLRNDDDTEFLREVIRACNIRPCPPEIIVVDGFKVWDAVDAYYNEGWWVGVIAKSVKHDNLTHRGKSRILDESAAPEASCLHLKVVLKWKTVN
;
A
#
# COMPACT_ATOMS: atom_id res chain seq x y z
N MET A 1 -0.52 11.62 -22.18
CA MET A 1 -1.65 11.27 -21.28
C MET A 1 -1.62 12.27 -20.14
N SER A 2 -2.70 13.01 -19.92
CA SER A 2 -2.70 14.10 -18.93
C SER A 2 -3.09 13.57 -17.56
N THR A 3 -2.11 13.41 -16.67
CA THR A 3 -2.38 13.15 -15.25
C THR A 3 -2.80 14.44 -14.55
N VAL A 4 -3.89 14.39 -13.79
CA VAL A 4 -4.34 15.50 -12.95
C VAL A 4 -3.43 15.55 -11.72
N LYS A 5 -2.69 16.63 -11.52
CA LYS A 5 -1.84 16.82 -10.34
C LYS A 5 -2.66 17.46 -9.20
N PRO A 6 -2.83 16.82 -8.04
CA PRO A 6 -3.52 17.44 -6.92
C PRO A 6 -2.72 18.61 -6.33
N SER A 7 -3.40 19.76 -6.22
CA SER A 7 -2.85 21.02 -5.72
C SER A 7 -3.31 21.30 -4.28
N SER A 8 -2.67 20.66 -3.30
CA SER A 8 -2.66 21.12 -1.90
C SER A 8 -1.42 20.60 -1.15
N SER A 9 -0.74 21.46 -0.39
CA SER A 9 0.22 21.03 0.63
C SER A 9 -0.57 20.53 1.85
N TRP A 10 -0.30 19.28 2.18
CA TRP A 10 -0.71 18.47 3.33
C TRP A 10 -0.25 17.02 3.04
N MET A 11 0.03 16.12 3.99
CA MET A 11 0.46 16.29 5.39
C MET A 11 -0.53 17.03 6.31
N ALA A 12 -1.76 16.55 6.39
CA ALA A 12 -2.43 16.52 7.68
C ALA A 12 -2.64 15.06 8.07
N GLN A 13 -2.30 14.76 9.32
CA GLN A 13 -2.86 13.63 10.04
C GLN A 13 -4.39 13.75 9.96
N PHE A 14 -5.07 12.68 9.54
CA PHE A 14 -6.54 12.71 9.41
C PHE A 14 -7.19 13.12 10.73
N LYS A 15 -8.12 14.06 10.65
CA LYS A 15 -8.79 14.63 11.83
C LYS A 15 -10.00 13.78 12.22
N PRO A 16 -10.39 13.77 13.50
CA PRO A 16 -11.70 13.25 13.91
C PRO A 16 -12.83 13.88 13.07
N GLY A 17 -13.69 13.04 12.49
CA GLY A 17 -14.75 13.44 11.55
C GLY A 17 -14.34 13.54 10.08
N GLU A 18 -13.07 13.31 9.74
CA GLU A 18 -12.60 13.32 8.34
C GLU A 18 -12.98 12.01 7.63
N ARG A 19 -13.48 12.14 6.40
CA ARG A 19 -13.79 10.98 5.55
C ARG A 19 -12.51 10.39 4.98
N VAL A 20 -12.45 9.07 4.94
CA VAL A 20 -11.33 8.29 4.40
C VAL A 20 -11.86 7.10 3.61
N GLU A 21 -11.00 6.51 2.80
CA GLU A 21 -11.17 5.17 2.28
C GLU A 21 -10.10 4.25 2.88
N VAL A 22 -10.51 3.03 3.22
CA VAL A 22 -9.72 2.03 3.93
C VAL A 22 -9.40 0.86 3.01
N SER A 23 -8.13 0.50 2.89
CA SER A 23 -7.70 -0.78 2.30
C SER A 23 -7.46 -1.83 3.38
N SER A 24 -8.09 -2.99 3.26
CA SER A 24 -7.69 -4.17 4.04
C SER A 24 -6.69 -5.02 3.25
N ASN A 25 -5.71 -5.58 3.96
CA ASN A 25 -4.77 -6.56 3.42
C ASN A 25 -5.25 -8.01 3.60
N ASP A 26 -6.43 -8.19 4.22
CA ASP A 26 -7.05 -9.48 4.44
C ASP A 26 -7.45 -10.15 3.12
N ARG A 27 -7.39 -11.47 3.11
CA ARG A 27 -7.71 -12.27 1.94
C ARG A 27 -9.19 -12.12 1.59
N GLY A 28 -9.46 -11.77 0.34
CA GLY A 28 -10.81 -11.44 -0.12
C GLY A 28 -11.15 -9.95 -0.07
N PHE A 29 -10.29 -9.11 0.52
CA PHE A 29 -10.43 -7.65 0.56
C PHE A 29 -9.24 -6.89 -0.08
N ARG A 30 -8.21 -7.62 -0.54
CA ARG A 30 -7.08 -7.01 -1.24
C ARG A 30 -7.50 -6.34 -2.54
N GLY A 31 -7.05 -5.10 -2.74
CA GLY A 31 -7.38 -4.30 -3.91
C GLY A 31 -8.73 -3.57 -3.80
N SER A 32 -9.38 -3.62 -2.64
CA SER A 32 -10.58 -2.81 -2.35
C SER A 32 -10.27 -1.60 -1.47
N TRP A 33 -11.17 -0.62 -1.57
CA TRP A 33 -11.21 0.58 -0.74
C TRP A 33 -12.62 0.82 -0.21
N TYR A 34 -12.81 0.64 1.10
CA TYR A 34 -14.08 0.84 1.79
C TYR A 34 -14.20 2.26 2.36
N ALA A 35 -15.34 2.91 2.17
CA ALA A 35 -15.55 4.24 2.73
C ALA A 35 -15.73 4.21 4.25
N GLY A 36 -15.19 5.20 4.95
CA GLY A 36 -15.31 5.36 6.39
C GLY A 36 -15.03 6.77 6.88
N THR A 37 -15.10 6.94 8.20
CA THR A 37 -14.87 8.21 8.91
C THR A 37 -13.90 8.00 10.06
N VAL A 38 -12.88 8.86 10.16
CA VAL A 38 -11.90 8.80 11.25
C VAL A 38 -12.56 9.21 12.56
N VAL A 39 -12.63 8.28 13.51
CA VAL A 39 -13.17 8.51 14.86
C VAL A 39 -12.14 9.26 15.70
N ARG A 40 -10.89 8.78 15.72
CA ARG A 40 -9.78 9.36 16.48
C ARG A 40 -8.43 8.76 16.08
N ARG A 41 -7.35 9.47 16.39
CA ARG A 41 -5.99 8.91 16.40
C ARG A 41 -5.77 8.02 17.64
N GLU A 42 -4.88 7.03 17.57
CA GLU A 42 -4.48 6.23 18.73
C GLU A 42 -3.45 6.97 19.59
N ALA A 43 -3.68 7.04 20.91
CA ALA A 43 -2.82 7.81 21.82
C ALA A 43 -1.45 7.15 22.09
N LYS A 44 -1.36 5.82 21.93
CA LYS A 44 -0.11 5.05 22.16
C LYS A 44 0.75 4.89 20.91
N ASN A 45 0.12 4.85 19.73
CA ASN A 45 0.80 4.77 18.45
C ASN A 45 0.25 5.86 17.52
N PRO A 46 0.97 6.97 17.30
CA PRO A 46 0.51 8.05 16.44
C PRO A 46 0.41 7.67 14.96
N ASN A 47 0.90 6.50 14.55
CA ASN A 47 0.73 6.00 13.19
C ASN A 47 -0.61 5.27 12.99
N ARG A 48 -1.43 5.10 14.04
CA ARG A 48 -2.71 4.38 13.97
C ARG A 48 -3.91 5.27 14.22
N TYR A 49 -5.00 4.95 13.54
CA TYR A 49 -6.28 5.65 13.60
C TYR A 49 -7.40 4.63 13.84
N VAL A 50 -8.42 5.04 14.60
CA VAL A 50 -9.68 4.33 14.66
C VAL A 50 -10.59 4.92 13.59
N VAL A 51 -11.06 4.07 12.67
CA VAL A 51 -12.00 4.43 11.61
C VAL A 51 -13.28 3.65 11.82
N GLU A 52 -14.42 4.32 11.66
CA GLU A 52 -15.74 3.72 11.56
C GLU A 52 -16.08 3.57 10.08
N TYR A 53 -16.41 2.37 9.62
CA TYR A 53 -16.79 2.12 8.23
C TYR A 53 -18.21 2.63 7.96
N ASP A 54 -18.47 3.16 6.76
CA ASP A 54 -19.77 3.77 6.44
C ASP A 54 -20.89 2.71 6.22
N GLN A 55 -20.53 1.49 5.81
CA GLN A 55 -21.48 0.43 5.41
C GLN A 55 -21.10 -0.99 5.91
N LEU A 56 -20.07 -1.12 6.74
CA LEU A 56 -19.73 -2.40 7.39
C LEU A 56 -20.18 -2.36 8.85
N TYR A 57 -20.71 -3.48 9.35
CA TYR A 57 -21.35 -3.56 10.67
C TYR A 57 -20.58 -4.48 11.62
N ALA A 58 -20.57 -4.15 12.91
CA ALA A 58 -19.96 -4.93 13.98
C ALA A 58 -20.88 -6.06 14.50
N ASP A 59 -22.15 -6.05 14.10
CA ASP A 59 -23.18 -7.02 14.50
C ASP A 59 -24.08 -7.42 13.32
N GLU A 60 -24.70 -8.59 13.43
CA GLU A 60 -25.65 -9.12 12.43
C GLU A 60 -26.96 -8.34 12.36
N SER A 61 -27.26 -7.52 13.37
CA SER A 61 -28.44 -6.65 13.42
C SER A 61 -28.33 -5.40 12.54
N GLY A 62 -27.12 -5.01 12.14
CA GLY A 62 -26.88 -3.77 11.39
C GLY A 62 -27.09 -2.49 12.20
N GLU A 63 -27.07 -2.57 13.54
CA GLU A 63 -27.29 -1.41 14.41
C GLU A 63 -26.01 -0.64 14.71
N LYS A 64 -24.86 -1.33 14.76
CA LYS A 64 -23.56 -0.73 15.04
C LYS A 64 -22.60 -0.88 13.86
N LEU A 65 -22.07 0.23 13.38
CA LEU A 65 -21.00 0.24 12.38
C LEU A 65 -19.71 -0.37 12.94
N LEU A 66 -18.94 -1.01 12.08
CA LEU A 66 -17.64 -1.59 12.40
C LEU A 66 -16.64 -0.47 12.65
N GLN A 67 -15.94 -0.54 13.79
CA GLN A 67 -14.77 0.29 14.07
C GLN A 67 -13.52 -0.56 14.11
N GLU A 68 -12.48 -0.13 13.40
CA GLU A 68 -11.19 -0.83 13.33
C GLU A 68 -10.03 0.13 13.63
N THR A 69 -8.97 -0.38 14.25
CA THR A 69 -7.75 0.40 14.52
C THR A 69 -6.68 0.09 13.48
N LEU A 70 -6.66 0.90 12.44
CA LEU A 70 -5.87 0.73 11.24
C LEU A 70 -4.56 1.52 11.32
N ASP A 71 -3.54 1.08 10.60
CA ASP A 71 -2.35 1.90 10.36
C ASP A 71 -2.63 2.96 9.29
N TRP A 72 -1.99 4.12 9.38
CA TRP A 72 -2.19 5.23 8.45
C TRP A 72 -1.92 4.84 6.98
N VAL A 73 -1.05 3.85 6.71
CA VAL A 73 -0.82 3.35 5.34
C VAL A 73 -2.06 2.73 4.70
N GLN A 74 -3.02 2.28 5.52
CA GLN A 74 -4.26 1.67 5.06
C GLN A 74 -5.33 2.70 4.73
N LEU A 75 -5.05 3.99 4.94
CA LEU A 75 -5.99 5.09 4.79
C LEU A 75 -5.57 6.02 3.66
N ARG A 76 -6.55 6.41 2.84
CA ARG A 76 -6.42 7.52 1.88
C ARG A 76 -7.63 8.45 2.02
N PRO A 77 -7.52 9.74 1.67
CA PRO A 77 -8.72 10.55 1.53
C PRO A 77 -9.56 10.07 0.31
N PRO A 78 -10.86 10.36 0.25
CA PRO A 78 -11.69 10.07 -0.93
C PRO A 78 -11.15 10.80 -2.17
N PRO A 79 -11.29 10.23 -3.38
CA PRO A 79 -10.82 10.87 -4.60
C PRO A 79 -11.52 12.21 -4.83
N PRO A 80 -10.78 13.23 -5.33
CA PRO A 80 -11.39 14.50 -5.66
C PRO A 80 -12.48 14.30 -6.74
N PRO A 81 -13.60 15.02 -6.67
CA PRO A 81 -14.61 14.98 -7.73
C PRO A 81 -13.97 15.31 -9.08
N PRO A 82 -14.29 14.56 -10.16
CA PRO A 82 -13.66 14.80 -11.46
C PRO A 82 -14.11 16.16 -12.02
N GLU A 83 -13.14 16.98 -12.47
CA GLU A 83 -13.39 18.34 -13.00
C GLU A 83 -14.32 18.36 -14.23
N LYS A 84 -14.44 17.22 -14.92
CA LYS A 84 -15.26 17.02 -16.11
C LYS A 84 -15.91 15.65 -16.04
N LYS A 85 -17.07 15.50 -16.69
CA LYS A 85 -17.70 14.18 -16.85
C LYS A 85 -16.71 13.23 -17.53
N VAL A 86 -16.40 12.11 -16.89
CA VAL A 86 -15.56 11.05 -17.45
C VAL A 86 -16.33 10.36 -18.59
N GLN A 87 -15.61 9.95 -19.63
CA GLN A 87 -16.13 9.08 -20.68
C GLN A 87 -15.28 7.82 -20.67
N PHE A 88 -15.89 6.72 -20.22
CA PHE A 88 -15.24 5.41 -20.17
C PHE A 88 -15.30 4.70 -21.52
N LYS A 89 -14.30 3.85 -21.77
CA LYS A 89 -14.20 2.97 -22.93
C LYS A 89 -13.60 1.63 -22.52
N VAL A 90 -13.69 0.64 -23.42
CA VAL A 90 -12.96 -0.62 -23.28
C VAL A 90 -11.45 -0.35 -23.17
N GLU A 91 -10.77 -1.18 -22.37
CA GLU A 91 -9.36 -1.06 -21.95
C GLU A 91 -9.05 0.06 -20.94
N ASP A 92 -10.02 0.86 -20.48
CA ASP A 92 -9.79 1.76 -19.35
C ASP A 92 -9.64 0.97 -18.03
N GLU A 93 -8.56 1.24 -17.29
CA GLU A 93 -8.44 0.87 -15.88
C GLU A 93 -9.42 1.72 -15.06
N VAL A 94 -10.13 1.09 -14.13
CA VAL A 94 -11.17 1.70 -13.30
C VAL A 94 -11.06 1.25 -11.85
N GLU A 95 -11.55 2.08 -10.94
CA GLU A 95 -12.02 1.62 -9.64
C GLU A 95 -13.54 1.42 -9.75
N ALA A 96 -14.00 0.20 -9.46
CA ALA A 96 -15.39 -0.23 -9.63
C ALA A 96 -16.07 -0.44 -8.28
N PHE A 97 -17.23 0.18 -8.06
CA PHE A 97 -18.00 0.05 -6.82
C PHE A 97 -18.80 -1.25 -6.81
N TYR A 98 -18.43 -2.16 -5.91
CA TYR A 98 -19.06 -3.46 -5.75
C TYR A 98 -18.92 -3.96 -4.31
N SER A 99 -19.95 -4.62 -3.77
CA SER A 99 -19.95 -5.12 -2.39
C SER A 99 -19.44 -4.09 -1.37
N ASP A 100 -19.97 -2.87 -1.47
CA ASP A 100 -19.71 -1.71 -0.59
C ASP A 100 -18.30 -1.12 -0.59
N GLY A 101 -17.42 -1.59 -1.49
CA GLY A 101 -16.06 -1.07 -1.69
C GLY A 101 -15.73 -0.75 -3.14
N TRP A 102 -14.65 -0.01 -3.36
CA TRP A 102 -14.10 0.32 -4.68
C TRP A 102 -12.94 -0.61 -5.05
N TRP A 103 -13.04 -1.33 -6.17
CA TRP A 103 -12.12 -2.41 -6.56
C TRP A 103 -11.30 -2.08 -7.81
N GLU A 104 -10.02 -2.45 -7.81
CA GLU A 104 -9.14 -2.36 -9.00
C GLU A 104 -9.66 -3.29 -10.13
N GLY A 105 -10.01 -2.73 -11.28
CA GLY A 105 -10.55 -3.46 -12.42
C GLY A 105 -10.27 -2.80 -13.77
N ALA A 106 -10.64 -3.48 -14.86
CA ALA A 106 -10.53 -2.95 -16.23
C ALA A 106 -11.80 -3.21 -17.03
N ILE A 107 -12.20 -2.26 -17.86
CA ILE A 107 -13.38 -2.40 -18.73
C ILE A 107 -13.03 -3.33 -19.90
N ILE A 108 -13.76 -4.43 -20.03
CA ILE A 108 -13.56 -5.44 -21.08
C ILE A 108 -14.65 -5.43 -22.16
N ALA A 109 -15.83 -4.85 -21.89
CA ALA A 109 -16.83 -4.58 -22.92
C ALA A 109 -17.71 -3.35 -22.58
N ASP A 110 -18.18 -2.67 -23.62
CA ASP A 110 -19.22 -1.63 -23.55
C ASP A 110 -20.59 -2.27 -23.85
N HIS A 111 -21.54 -2.08 -22.94
CA HIS A 111 -22.94 -2.40 -23.14
C HIS A 111 -23.74 -1.10 -23.30
N SER A 112 -24.35 -0.95 -24.48
CA SER A 112 -25.17 0.21 -24.85
C SER A 112 -26.14 0.64 -23.73
N GLY A 113 -26.12 1.93 -23.39
CA GLY A 113 -26.93 2.48 -22.30
C GLY A 113 -26.15 2.83 -21.03
N GLY A 114 -24.82 2.97 -21.13
CA GLY A 114 -23.97 3.38 -19.99
C GLY A 114 -23.69 2.24 -19.01
N LYS A 115 -23.61 1.00 -19.52
CA LYS A 115 -23.24 -0.19 -18.76
C LYS A 115 -21.95 -0.77 -19.32
N PHE A 116 -21.13 -1.35 -18.47
CA PHE A 116 -19.81 -1.85 -18.86
C PHE A 116 -19.56 -3.19 -18.19
N ALA A 117 -19.03 -4.16 -18.93
CA ALA A 117 -18.45 -5.35 -18.34
C ALA A 117 -17.06 -4.99 -17.82
N VAL A 118 -16.83 -5.20 -16.53
CA VAL A 118 -15.59 -4.91 -15.83
C VAL A 118 -15.04 -6.18 -15.24
N PHE A 119 -13.77 -6.44 -15.53
CA PHE A 119 -13.00 -7.52 -14.93
C PHE A 119 -12.35 -7.03 -13.63
N LEU A 120 -12.73 -7.62 -12.49
CA LEU A 120 -12.22 -7.26 -11.17
C LEU A 120 -10.95 -8.05 -10.83
N ARG A 121 -9.81 -7.35 -10.75
CA ARG A 121 -8.48 -7.97 -10.60
C ARG A 121 -8.30 -8.73 -9.27
N GLY A 122 -9.04 -8.34 -8.22
CA GLY A 122 -8.97 -8.98 -6.91
C GLY A 122 -9.66 -10.35 -6.83
N PHE A 123 -10.59 -10.63 -7.74
CA PHE A 123 -11.43 -11.85 -7.70
C PHE A 123 -11.31 -12.75 -8.94
N ASP A 124 -10.76 -12.25 -10.05
CA ASP A 124 -10.77 -12.97 -11.35
C ASP A 124 -12.21 -13.18 -11.87
N GLU A 125 -13.07 -12.18 -11.65
CA GLU A 125 -14.50 -12.20 -11.98
C GLU A 125 -14.90 -11.04 -12.92
N GLU A 126 -15.88 -11.28 -13.79
CA GLU A 126 -16.52 -10.30 -14.66
C GLU A 126 -17.87 -9.86 -14.07
N ILE A 127 -18.12 -8.55 -14.04
CA ILE A 127 -19.40 -7.97 -13.59
C ILE A 127 -19.85 -6.84 -14.52
N VAL A 128 -21.17 -6.75 -14.76
CA VAL A 128 -21.78 -5.64 -15.50
C VAL A 128 -22.21 -4.54 -14.53
N LEU A 129 -21.60 -3.36 -14.64
CA LEU A 129 -21.83 -2.19 -13.79
C LEU A 129 -22.32 -0.99 -14.60
N GLU A 130 -22.95 -0.01 -13.95
CA GLU A 130 -23.36 1.25 -14.56
C GLU A 130 -22.26 2.31 -14.47
N GLU A 131 -22.29 3.31 -15.37
CA GLU A 131 -21.32 4.43 -15.41
C GLU A 131 -21.13 5.13 -14.04
N LYS A 132 -22.18 5.17 -13.21
CA LYS A 132 -22.16 5.76 -11.86
C LYS A 132 -21.37 4.94 -10.82
N ASP A 133 -21.18 3.65 -11.08
CA ASP A 133 -20.47 2.71 -10.20
C ASP A 133 -19.00 2.56 -10.63
N LEU A 134 -18.53 3.38 -11.58
CA LEU A 134 -17.15 3.41 -12.06
C LEU A 134 -16.52 4.77 -11.78
N ARG A 135 -15.24 4.77 -11.44
CA ARG A 135 -14.42 5.99 -11.37
C ARG A 135 -13.01 5.73 -11.92
N LEU A 136 -12.33 6.80 -12.31
CA LEU A 136 -10.92 6.72 -12.69
C LEU A 136 -10.07 6.37 -11.45
N PRO A 137 -9.07 5.47 -11.56
CA PRO A 137 -8.15 5.19 -10.46
C PRO A 137 -7.34 6.45 -10.13
N VAL A 138 -7.45 6.93 -8.90
CA VAL A 138 -6.63 8.04 -8.42
C VAL A 138 -5.37 7.47 -7.80
N GLN A 139 -4.22 7.84 -8.36
CA GLN A 139 -2.92 7.56 -7.74
C GLN A 139 -2.70 8.56 -6.61
N TRP A 140 -2.61 8.03 -5.40
CA TRP A 140 -2.23 8.80 -4.22
C TRP A 140 -0.73 8.73 -4.06
N GLU A 141 -0.05 9.81 -4.42
CA GLU A 141 1.29 10.08 -3.91
C GLU A 141 1.15 10.29 -2.39
N PRO A 142 1.74 9.44 -1.52
CA PRO A 142 1.82 9.78 -0.12
C PRO A 142 2.73 11.01 0.01
N ARG A 143 2.13 12.18 0.17
CA ARG A 143 2.86 13.39 0.56
C ARG A 143 3.28 13.23 2.02
N PHE A 144 4.39 12.53 2.20
CA PHE A 144 5.23 12.58 3.40
C PHE A 144 5.80 13.98 3.55
N GLU A 145 4.95 14.96 3.89
CA GLU A 145 5.45 16.03 4.74
C GLU A 145 5.91 15.35 6.04
N GLN A 146 7.15 15.53 6.46
CA GLN A 146 7.39 15.64 7.90
C GLN A 146 7.81 14.35 8.62
N PHE A 147 8.79 13.58 8.13
CA PHE A 147 9.35 12.47 8.93
C PHE A 147 9.89 13.00 10.27
N THR A 148 9.45 12.41 11.40
CA THR A 148 9.84 12.87 12.74
C THR A 148 11.02 12.06 13.29
N GLN A 149 11.88 12.70 14.08
CA GLN A 149 12.96 12.05 14.83
C GLN A 149 12.48 10.79 15.57
N GLY A 150 13.26 9.71 15.47
CA GLY A 150 12.97 8.38 16.02
C GLY A 150 12.04 7.50 15.17
N MET A 151 11.38 8.06 14.14
CA MET A 151 10.50 7.27 13.27
C MET A 151 11.29 6.18 12.54
N GLN A 152 10.71 4.99 12.53
CA GLN A 152 11.26 3.81 11.86
C GLN A 152 10.81 3.82 10.39
N VAL A 153 11.77 3.78 9.49
CA VAL A 153 11.56 3.94 8.05
C VAL A 153 12.31 2.86 7.27
N GLU A 154 12.02 2.76 5.98
CA GLU A 154 12.79 2.04 4.99
C GLU A 154 13.22 3.01 3.89
N VAL A 155 14.44 2.87 3.40
CA VAL A 155 15.13 3.88 2.60
C VAL A 155 15.65 3.26 1.31
N LEU A 156 15.37 3.91 0.18
CA LEU A 156 15.92 3.58 -1.13
C LEU A 156 17.20 4.39 -1.35
N THR A 157 18.34 3.72 -1.45
CA THR A 157 19.60 4.33 -1.89
C THR A 157 19.79 4.14 -3.41
N ASP A 158 20.43 5.11 -4.05
CA ASP A 158 20.88 5.04 -5.44
C ASP A 158 22.33 4.54 -5.59
N GLU A 159 22.98 4.18 -4.47
CA GLU A 159 24.35 3.65 -4.42
C GLU A 159 24.50 2.32 -5.21
N ASP A 160 25.60 2.22 -5.96
CA ASP A 160 25.91 1.06 -6.80
C ASP A 160 26.10 -0.20 -5.94
N GLY A 161 25.28 -1.22 -6.19
CA GLY A 161 25.25 -2.48 -5.45
C GLY A 161 24.12 -2.57 -4.39
N LEU A 162 23.55 -1.44 -3.98
CA LEU A 162 22.38 -1.37 -3.07
C LEU A 162 21.09 -0.92 -3.77
N LYS A 163 21.22 -0.30 -4.95
CA LYS A 163 20.13 0.15 -5.81
C LYS A 163 19.06 -0.92 -6.07
N GLY A 164 17.80 -0.55 -5.79
CA GLY A 164 16.61 -1.37 -6.06
C GLY A 164 15.97 -1.98 -4.80
N ALA A 165 16.62 -1.87 -3.65
CA ALA A 165 16.11 -2.36 -2.37
C ALA A 165 15.80 -1.24 -1.37
N TRP A 166 14.90 -1.52 -0.44
CA TRP A 166 14.55 -0.64 0.67
C TRP A 166 15.20 -1.12 1.97
N PHE A 167 16.14 -0.36 2.53
CA PHE A 167 16.90 -0.72 3.74
C PHE A 167 16.28 -0.10 4.98
N ALA A 168 16.18 -0.85 6.08
CA ALA A 168 15.57 -0.34 7.29
C ALA A 168 16.47 0.69 7.99
N ALA A 169 15.89 1.82 8.41
CA ALA A 169 16.60 2.93 9.03
C ALA A 169 15.75 3.63 10.12
N THR A 170 16.36 4.58 10.83
CA THR A 170 15.73 5.48 11.79
C THR A 170 15.96 6.93 11.35
N ILE A 171 14.91 7.76 11.40
CA ILE A 171 15.02 9.20 11.19
C ILE A 171 15.75 9.83 12.39
N ILE A 172 16.89 10.49 12.16
CA ILE A 172 17.64 11.19 13.20
C ILE A 172 17.16 12.63 13.33
N GLU A 173 17.18 13.40 12.24
CA GLU A 173 16.71 14.80 12.23
C GLU A 173 16.40 15.31 10.80
N PRO A 174 15.56 16.35 10.64
CA PRO A 174 15.42 17.05 9.37
C PRO A 174 16.72 17.75 8.95
N SER A 175 17.04 17.73 7.65
CA SER A 175 18.28 18.28 7.08
C SER A 175 17.98 19.20 5.89
N GLY A 176 17.00 20.09 6.07
CA GLY A 176 16.44 20.98 5.04
C GLY A 176 14.93 20.78 4.85
N GLU A 177 14.38 21.29 3.74
CA GLU A 177 12.93 21.21 3.46
C GLU A 177 12.46 19.81 2.98
N ASP A 178 13.32 19.08 2.26
CA ASP A 178 13.01 17.81 1.56
C ASP A 178 14.05 16.71 1.87
N LYS A 179 14.73 16.79 3.03
CA LYS A 179 15.84 15.90 3.37
C LYS A 179 15.88 15.57 4.86
N TYR A 180 16.37 14.38 5.19
CA TYR A 180 16.51 13.88 6.56
C TYR A 180 17.87 13.21 6.73
N LEU A 181 18.52 13.47 7.87
CA LEU A 181 19.58 12.61 8.34
C LEU A 181 18.94 11.32 8.86
N ILE A 182 19.37 10.18 8.32
CA ILE A 182 18.94 8.85 8.75
C ILE A 182 20.12 8.05 9.28
N GLU A 183 19.82 7.00 10.05
CA GLU A 183 20.78 5.98 10.49
C GLU A 183 20.23 4.60 10.08
N TYR A 184 20.99 3.86 9.26
CA TYR A 184 20.60 2.51 8.85
C TYR A 184 20.70 1.52 10.03
N LYS A 185 19.85 0.48 10.02
CA LYS A 185 19.82 -0.53 11.10
C LYS A 185 20.85 -1.65 10.97
N THR A 186 21.40 -1.84 9.77
CA THR A 186 22.29 -2.97 9.44
C THR A 186 23.56 -2.49 8.74
N LEU A 187 23.43 -1.56 7.79
CA LEU A 187 24.57 -0.97 7.08
C LEU A 187 25.52 -0.22 8.04
N ARG A 188 26.82 -0.38 7.78
CA ARG A 188 27.95 0.13 8.56
C ARG A 188 28.71 1.20 7.78
N ASN A 189 29.43 2.06 8.49
CA ASN A 189 30.40 2.95 7.86
C ASN A 189 31.63 2.17 7.35
N ASP A 190 32.47 2.82 6.52
CA ASP A 190 33.67 2.24 5.90
C ASP A 190 34.64 1.58 6.91
N ASP A 191 34.69 2.09 8.15
CA ASP A 191 35.55 1.60 9.23
C ASP A 191 34.92 0.45 10.06
N ASP A 192 33.68 0.05 9.79
CA ASP A 192 32.87 -0.94 10.56
C ASP A 192 32.77 -0.62 12.08
N THR A 193 32.77 0.68 12.43
CA THR A 193 32.72 1.16 13.83
C THR A 193 31.32 1.56 14.27
N GLU A 194 30.52 2.15 13.37
CA GLU A 194 29.22 2.73 13.66
C GLU A 194 28.19 2.35 12.57
N PHE A 195 26.91 2.56 12.85
CA PHE A 195 25.88 2.42 11.82
C PHE A 195 25.97 3.57 10.81
N LEU A 196 25.78 3.26 9.53
CA LEU A 196 25.89 4.25 8.45
C LEU A 196 24.81 5.33 8.62
N ARG A 197 25.23 6.60 8.49
CA ARG A 197 24.35 7.77 8.53
C ARG A 197 24.47 8.60 7.27
N GLU A 198 23.33 8.93 6.68
CA GLU A 198 23.27 9.64 5.40
C GLU A 198 22.15 10.68 5.37
N VAL A 199 22.30 11.69 4.50
CA VAL A 199 21.27 12.70 4.27
C VAL A 199 20.46 12.33 3.02
N ILE A 200 19.29 11.75 3.24
CA ILE A 200 18.43 11.19 2.19
C ILE A 200 17.24 12.11 1.91
N ARG A 201 16.81 12.17 0.65
CA ARG A 201 15.65 12.96 0.21
C ARG A 201 14.34 12.30 0.66
N ALA A 202 13.31 13.09 0.98
CA ALA A 202 12.02 12.56 1.44
C ALA A 202 11.40 11.56 0.46
N CYS A 203 11.55 11.79 -0.86
CA CYS A 203 11.08 10.88 -1.91
C CYS A 203 11.71 9.47 -1.87
N ASN A 204 12.88 9.32 -1.27
CA ASN A 204 13.62 8.06 -1.14
C ASN A 204 13.36 7.37 0.21
N ILE A 205 12.43 7.88 1.01
CA ILE A 205 12.10 7.34 2.33
C ILE A 205 10.62 6.94 2.32
N ARG A 206 10.32 5.73 2.80
CA ARG A 206 8.97 5.28 3.14
C ARG A 206 8.95 4.85 4.61
N PRO A 207 7.89 5.06 5.40
CA PRO A 207 7.80 4.43 6.71
C PRO A 207 7.77 2.91 6.57
N CYS A 208 8.22 2.18 7.60
CA CYS A 208 8.17 0.73 7.57
C CYS A 208 6.72 0.25 7.31
N PRO A 209 6.49 -0.65 6.33
CA PRO A 209 5.22 -1.34 6.20
C PRO A 209 4.86 -2.01 7.54
N PRO A 210 3.61 -1.88 8.02
CA PRO A 210 3.18 -2.56 9.24
C PRO A 210 3.33 -4.08 9.10
N GLU A 211 3.53 -4.76 10.23
CA GLU A 211 3.61 -6.23 10.27
C GLU A 211 2.22 -6.85 10.02
N ILE A 212 1.88 -7.00 8.73
CA ILE A 212 0.66 -7.66 8.28
C ILE A 212 0.83 -9.17 8.46
N ILE A 213 0.07 -9.76 9.39
CA ILE A 213 0.02 -11.21 9.59
C ILE A 213 -0.72 -11.84 8.39
N VAL A 214 0.03 -12.42 7.44
CA VAL A 214 -0.56 -13.13 6.30
C VAL A 214 -1.03 -14.52 6.73
N VAL A 215 -2.23 -14.58 7.30
CA VAL A 215 -2.82 -15.78 7.96
C VAL A 215 -2.84 -17.01 7.05
N ASP A 216 -3.17 -16.84 5.77
CA ASP A 216 -3.30 -17.94 4.79
C ASP A 216 -2.01 -18.24 3.99
N GLY A 217 -0.92 -17.53 4.30
CA GLY A 217 0.31 -17.53 3.48
C GLY A 217 0.12 -16.90 2.10
N PHE A 218 1.22 -16.81 1.36
CA PHE A 218 1.25 -16.20 0.03
C PHE A 218 1.06 -17.24 -1.09
N LYS A 219 0.46 -16.81 -2.21
CA LYS A 219 0.20 -17.61 -3.42
C LYS A 219 1.17 -17.29 -4.54
N VAL A 220 1.22 -18.19 -5.53
CA VAL A 220 1.89 -17.90 -6.82
C VAL A 220 1.20 -16.70 -7.48
N TRP A 221 1.99 -15.81 -8.05
CA TRP A 221 1.63 -14.50 -8.60
C TRP A 221 1.28 -13.38 -7.61
N ASP A 222 1.32 -13.63 -6.28
CA ASP A 222 1.26 -12.54 -5.31
C ASP A 222 2.48 -11.61 -5.48
N ALA A 223 2.23 -10.31 -5.56
CA ALA A 223 3.26 -9.28 -5.45
C ALA A 223 3.70 -9.14 -3.98
N VAL A 224 4.99 -9.34 -3.72
CA VAL A 224 5.59 -9.32 -2.38
C VAL A 224 6.84 -8.46 -2.30
N ASP A 225 7.02 -7.77 -1.19
CA ASP A 225 8.31 -7.19 -0.80
C ASP A 225 9.09 -8.29 -0.06
N ALA A 226 10.28 -8.64 -0.54
CA ALA A 226 11.06 -9.76 -0.03
C ALA A 226 12.39 -9.32 0.59
N TYR A 227 12.66 -9.78 1.80
CA TYR A 227 13.89 -9.45 2.50
C TYR A 227 15.07 -10.29 1.98
N TYR A 228 16.05 -9.65 1.38
CA TYR A 228 17.26 -10.25 0.88
C TYR A 228 18.42 -9.25 0.87
N ASN A 229 19.62 -9.70 1.24
CA ASN A 229 20.82 -8.85 1.33
C ASN A 229 20.55 -7.53 2.08
N GLU A 230 19.93 -7.65 3.26
CA GLU A 230 19.57 -6.54 4.18
C GLU A 230 18.52 -5.53 3.70
N GLY A 231 18.05 -5.63 2.46
CA GLY A 231 17.00 -4.78 1.89
C GLY A 231 15.71 -5.54 1.56
N TRP A 232 14.62 -4.80 1.37
CA TRP A 232 13.35 -5.31 0.84
C TRP A 232 13.25 -5.06 -0.67
N TRP A 233 13.04 -6.11 -1.44
CA TRP A 233 12.97 -6.10 -2.89
C TRP A 233 11.55 -6.37 -3.38
N VAL A 234 11.04 -5.56 -4.32
CA VAL A 234 9.75 -5.80 -4.96
C VAL A 234 9.87 -7.03 -5.87
N GLY A 235 8.98 -8.01 -5.69
CA GLY A 235 8.99 -9.23 -6.50
C GLY A 235 7.61 -9.87 -6.62
N VAL A 236 7.54 -10.95 -7.41
CA VAL A 236 6.34 -11.76 -7.62
C VAL A 236 6.65 -13.22 -7.34
N ILE A 237 5.77 -13.93 -6.62
CA ILE A 237 6.00 -15.33 -6.27
C ILE A 237 5.86 -16.23 -7.51
N ALA A 238 6.97 -16.83 -7.91
CA ALA A 238 7.10 -17.81 -9.00
C ALA A 238 6.47 -19.18 -8.66
N LYS A 239 6.57 -19.59 -7.39
CA LYS A 239 6.26 -20.94 -6.92
C LYS A 239 6.17 -20.94 -5.41
N SER A 240 5.14 -21.59 -4.86
CA SER A 240 5.07 -21.95 -3.44
C SER A 240 5.37 -23.45 -3.24
N VAL A 241 6.06 -23.77 -2.14
CA VAL A 241 6.37 -25.14 -1.72
C VAL A 241 5.84 -25.34 -0.31
N LYS A 242 4.88 -26.26 -0.16
CA LYS A 242 4.42 -26.73 1.15
C LYS A 242 5.47 -27.68 1.71
N HIS A 243 5.90 -27.44 2.95
CA HIS A 243 6.75 -28.37 3.69
C HIS A 243 5.89 -29.11 4.71
N ASP A 244 5.69 -30.41 4.53
CA ASP A 244 5.01 -31.25 5.50
C ASP A 244 5.95 -31.55 6.67
N ASN A 245 5.85 -30.76 7.75
CA ASN A 245 6.35 -31.08 9.09
C ASN A 245 5.79 -30.09 10.12
N LEU A 246 4.57 -30.36 10.61
CA LEU A 246 3.99 -29.89 11.90
C LEU A 246 4.26 -28.43 12.37
N THR A 247 4.44 -27.50 11.44
CA THR A 247 4.13 -26.06 11.56
C THR A 247 3.86 -25.54 10.16
N HIS A 248 2.76 -24.80 9.94
CA HIS A 248 2.40 -24.29 8.61
C HIS A 248 3.38 -23.20 8.14
N ARG A 249 4.50 -23.58 7.51
CA ARG A 249 5.51 -22.65 6.97
C ARG A 249 5.94 -23.08 5.57
N GLY A 250 5.48 -22.33 4.57
CA GLY A 250 5.87 -22.51 3.17
C GLY A 250 7.16 -21.76 2.82
N LYS A 251 7.83 -22.24 1.76
CA LYS A 251 8.87 -21.49 1.04
C LYS A 251 8.32 -20.99 -0.30
N SER A 252 8.80 -19.85 -0.76
CA SER A 252 8.44 -19.24 -2.03
C SER A 252 9.70 -18.81 -2.79
N ARG A 253 9.68 -18.94 -4.12
CA ARG A 253 10.73 -18.40 -5.01
C ARG A 253 10.19 -17.21 -5.78
N ILE A 254 11.00 -16.21 -6.05
CA ILE A 254 10.60 -14.96 -6.73
C ILE A 254 11.03 -14.98 -8.21
N LEU A 255 10.33 -14.22 -9.06
CA LEU A 255 10.73 -13.93 -10.44
C LEU A 255 11.39 -12.53 -10.52
N ASP A 256 12.71 -12.50 -10.40
CA ASP A 256 13.55 -11.48 -11.05
C ASP A 256 14.78 -12.21 -11.64
N GLU A 257 15.20 -11.83 -12.84
CA GLU A 257 16.02 -12.70 -13.71
C GLU A 257 17.52 -12.74 -13.36
N SER A 258 17.94 -11.96 -12.37
CA SER A 258 19.27 -12.10 -11.74
C SER A 258 19.19 -12.81 -10.39
N ALA A 259 19.23 -14.15 -10.42
CA ALA A 259 19.47 -15.03 -9.25
C ALA A 259 18.51 -14.83 -8.05
N ALA A 260 17.21 -14.64 -8.30
CA ALA A 260 16.21 -14.44 -7.24
C ALA A 260 16.25 -15.53 -6.12
N PRO A 261 16.25 -15.13 -4.83
CA PRO A 261 16.44 -16.03 -3.69
C PRO A 261 15.22 -16.91 -3.39
N GLU A 262 15.45 -18.01 -2.66
CA GLU A 262 14.38 -18.69 -1.91
C GLU A 262 14.04 -17.88 -0.65
N ALA A 263 12.87 -17.26 -0.62
CA ALA A 263 12.35 -16.58 0.56
C ALA A 263 11.36 -17.48 1.30
N SER A 264 11.45 -17.57 2.63
CA SER A 264 10.35 -18.14 3.43
C SER A 264 9.25 -17.09 3.59
N CYS A 265 8.00 -17.50 3.82
CA CYS A 265 6.89 -16.55 4.04
C CYS A 265 7.09 -15.59 5.23
N LEU A 266 8.08 -15.83 6.10
CA LEU A 266 8.46 -14.93 7.21
C LEU A 266 9.35 -13.75 6.75
N HIS A 267 9.93 -13.83 5.55
CA HIS A 267 10.76 -12.80 4.93
C HIS A 267 10.03 -12.13 3.77
N LEU A 268 8.70 -12.23 3.73
CA LEU A 268 7.83 -11.62 2.72
C LEU A 268 6.83 -10.68 3.41
N LYS A 269 6.69 -9.49 2.83
CA LYS A 269 5.64 -8.50 3.12
C LYS A 269 4.74 -8.37 1.88
N VAL A 270 3.55 -7.80 2.04
CA VAL A 270 2.73 -7.36 0.89
C VAL A 270 3.39 -6.13 0.26
N VAL A 271 3.48 -6.06 -1.07
CA VAL A 271 3.90 -4.81 -1.74
C VAL A 271 2.85 -3.75 -1.49
N LEU A 272 3.17 -2.78 -0.65
CA LEU A 272 2.44 -1.52 -0.61
C LEU A 272 2.88 -0.72 -1.84
N LYS A 273 1.99 -0.58 -2.84
CA LYS A 273 2.26 0.09 -4.12
C LYS A 273 2.47 1.61 -3.93
N TRP A 274 3.63 2.01 -3.41
CA TRP A 274 4.08 3.41 -3.44
C TRP A 274 4.90 3.65 -4.72
N LYS A 275 4.35 4.40 -5.68
CA LYS A 275 5.15 4.86 -6.84
C LYS A 275 5.71 6.25 -6.56
N THR A 276 7.02 6.36 -6.51
CA THR A 276 7.73 7.60 -6.80
C THR A 276 7.55 7.94 -8.28
N VAL A 277 7.20 9.19 -8.57
CA VAL A 277 7.27 9.76 -9.92
C VAL A 277 8.60 10.50 -10.02
N ASN A 278 9.47 10.04 -10.93
CA ASN A 278 10.72 10.72 -11.29
C ASN A 278 10.46 12.00 -12.10
#